data_AF-A0A1V5BYG7-F1
#
_entry.id   AF-A0A1V5BYG7-F1
#
_cell.length_a   1.000
_cell.length_b   1.000
_cell.length_c   1.000
_cell.angle_alpha   90.00
_cell.angle_beta   90.00
_cell.angle_gamma   90.00
#
_symmetry.space_group_name_H-M   'P 1'
#
loop_
_entity.id
_entity.type
_entity.pdbx_description
1 polymer ?
#
loop_
_entity_poly.entity_id
_entity_poly.type
_entity_poly.pdbx_seq_one_letter_code
_entity_poly.pdbx_strand_id
1 'polypeptide(L)'
;MENTKMTPIRFPTILLADLEKYIGNGNRSKFIVDATRKELNRVKQRKAIHNVAGVFNDKNYPEFKTTEDISNWVRKLREESETRRRELFGE
;
A
#
# COMPACT_ATOMS: atom_id res chain seq x y z
N MET A 1 -14.91 -1.82 22.52
CA MET A 1 -15.61 -2.49 21.40
C MET A 1 -15.66 -1.50 20.25
N GLU A 2 -15.36 -1.92 19.02
CA GLU A 2 -15.46 -1.06 17.84
C GLU A 2 -16.92 -0.59 17.67
N ASN A 3 -17.14 0.73 17.56
CA ASN A 3 -18.47 1.29 17.33
C ASN A 3 -18.90 0.97 15.90
N THR A 4 -19.76 -0.02 15.72
CA THR A 4 -20.27 -0.44 14.40
C THR A 4 -21.66 0.16 14.14
N LYS A 5 -21.94 0.48 12.87
CA LYS A 5 -23.24 0.98 12.41
C LYS A 5 -23.75 0.09 11.27
N MET A 6 -24.97 -0.42 11.40
CA MET A 6 -25.61 -1.22 10.33
C MET A 6 -25.87 -0.34 9.11
N THR A 7 -25.45 -0.83 7.94
CA THR A 7 -25.66 -0.17 6.64
C THR A 7 -26.29 -1.18 5.67
N PRO A 8 -27.53 -0.97 5.19
CA PRO A 8 -28.14 -1.89 4.23
C PRO A 8 -27.49 -1.72 2.86
N ILE A 9 -26.94 -2.81 2.31
CA ILE A 9 -26.30 -2.84 0.99
C ILE A 9 -27.00 -3.91 0.15
N ARG A 10 -27.42 -3.55 -1.07
CA ARG A 10 -27.95 -4.52 -2.02
C ARG A 10 -26.81 -5.32 -2.63
N PHE A 11 -26.90 -6.65 -2.54
CA PHE A 11 -25.96 -7.56 -3.16
C PHE A 11 -26.63 -8.31 -4.32
N PRO A 12 -25.94 -8.51 -5.45
CA PRO A 12 -26.40 -9.41 -6.51
C PRO A 12 -26.57 -10.83 -5.96
N THR A 13 -27.66 -11.49 -6.33
CA THR A 13 -28.00 -12.84 -5.85
C THR A 13 -26.94 -13.88 -6.21
N ILE A 14 -26.36 -13.77 -7.41
CA ILE A 14 -25.26 -14.64 -7.86
C ILE A 14 -24.03 -14.50 -6.96
N LEU A 15 -23.65 -13.26 -6.63
CA LEU A 15 -22.50 -13.00 -5.77
C LEU A 15 -22.74 -13.46 -4.33
N LEU A 16 -23.98 -13.35 -3.85
CA LEU A 16 -24.36 -13.93 -2.56
C LEU A 16 -24.20 -15.43 -2.58
N ALA A 17 -24.72 -16.13 -3.59
CA ALA A 17 -24.60 -17.58 -3.74
C ALA A 17 -23.13 -18.04 -3.72
N ASP A 18 -22.25 -17.32 -4.41
CA ASP A 18 -20.80 -17.60 -4.38
C ASP A 18 -20.21 -17.40 -2.97
N LEU A 19 -20.56 -16.31 -2.28
CA LEU A 19 -20.13 -16.11 -0.90
C LEU A 19 -20.61 -17.23 0.03
N GLU A 20 -21.85 -17.71 -0.14
CA GLU A 20 -22.37 -18.83 0.65
C GLU A 20 -21.57 -20.10 0.38
N LYS A 21 -21.32 -20.40 -0.90
CA LYS A 21 -20.63 -21.61 -1.35
C LYS A 21 -19.18 -21.68 -0.87
N TYR A 22 -18.44 -20.56 -0.89
CA TYR A 22 -17.00 -20.57 -0.62
C TYR A 22 -16.60 -20.13 0.79
N ILE A 23 -17.44 -19.35 1.49
CA ILE A 23 -17.07 -18.73 2.79
C ILE A 23 -17.94 -19.23 3.95
N GLY A 24 -19.13 -19.76 3.67
CA GLY A 24 -20.08 -20.20 4.67
C GLY A 24 -20.77 -19.05 5.42
N ASN A 25 -21.74 -19.39 6.27
CA ASN A 25 -22.70 -18.41 6.81
C ASN A 25 -22.12 -17.46 7.89
N GLY A 26 -21.12 -17.89 8.65
CA GLY A 26 -20.58 -17.12 9.78
C GLY A 26 -19.51 -16.09 9.41
N ASN A 27 -18.85 -16.23 8.26
CA ASN A 27 -17.67 -15.43 7.91
C ASN A 27 -17.92 -14.35 6.84
N ARG A 28 -19.18 -14.21 6.37
CA ARG A 28 -19.52 -13.27 5.28
C ARG A 28 -19.23 -11.81 5.64
N SER A 29 -19.68 -11.38 6.82
CA SER A 29 -19.47 -10.00 7.28
C SER A 29 -17.99 -9.67 7.37
N LYS A 30 -17.19 -10.56 8.00
CA LYS A 30 -15.74 -10.41 8.10
C LYS A 30 -15.09 -10.32 6.72
N PHE A 31 -15.45 -11.23 5.80
CA PHE A 31 -14.90 -11.22 4.45
C PHE A 31 -15.22 -9.92 3.68
N ILE A 32 -16.46 -9.45 3.75
CA ILE A 32 -16.88 -8.21 3.08
C ILE A 32 -16.13 -7.01 3.68
N VAL A 33 -15.98 -6.93 5.00
CA VAL A 33 -15.24 -5.87 5.67
C VAL A 33 -13.76 -5.89 5.28
N ASP A 34 -13.13 -7.06 5.27
CA ASP A 34 -11.71 -7.20 4.90
C ASP A 34 -11.47 -6.86 3.42
N ALA A 35 -12.35 -7.32 2.52
CA ALA A 35 -12.32 -6.97 1.11
C ALA A 35 -12.50 -5.46 0.90
N THR A 36 -13.46 -4.85 1.59
CA THR A 36 -13.72 -3.40 1.54
C THR A 36 -12.50 -2.61 2.03
N ARG A 37 -11.89 -3.04 3.14
CA ARG A 37 -10.67 -2.41 3.67
C ARG A 37 -9.52 -2.48 2.66
N LYS A 38 -9.33 -3.63 2.02
CA LYS A 38 -8.31 -3.82 0.98
C LYS A 38 -8.51 -2.88 -0.21
N GLU A 39 -9.73 -2.80 -0.76
CA GLU A 39 -10.01 -1.93 -1.90
C GLU A 39 -9.95 -0.44 -1.53
N LEU A 40 -10.44 -0.06 -0.34
CA LEU A 40 -10.31 1.32 0.14
C LEU A 40 -8.85 1.75 0.27
N ASN A 41 -7.97 0.86 0.75
CA ASN A 41 -6.55 1.15 0.83
C ASN A 41 -5.94 1.39 -0.56
N ARG A 42 -6.33 0.62 -1.57
CA ARG A 42 -5.89 0.86 -2.96
C ARG A 42 -6.36 2.20 -3.50
N VAL A 43 -7.62 2.57 -3.24
CA VAL A 43 -8.17 3.88 -3.64
C VAL A 43 -7.41 5.01 -2.95
N LYS A 44 -7.14 4.89 -1.66
CA LYS A 44 -6.35 5.87 -0.89
C LYS A 44 -4.93 6.00 -1.44
N GLN A 45 -4.24 4.88 -1.70
CA GLN A 45 -2.89 4.87 -2.27
C GLN A 45 -2.86 5.55 -3.64
N ARG A 46 -3.80 5.20 -4.53
CA ARG A 46 -3.90 5.85 -5.86
C ARG A 46 -4.08 7.36 -5.75
N LYS A 47 -4.95 7.81 -4.85
CA LYS A 47 -5.16 9.24 -4.59
C LYS A 47 -3.91 9.91 -4.01
N ALA A 48 -3.23 9.25 -3.07
CA ALA A 48 -1.99 9.75 -2.49
C ALA A 48 -0.91 9.93 -3.55
N ILE A 49 -0.66 8.91 -4.38
CA ILE A 49 0.31 8.96 -5.49
C ILE A 49 0.00 10.11 -6.44
N HIS A 50 -1.28 10.29 -6.82
CA HIS A 50 -1.68 11.39 -7.67
C HIS A 50 -1.43 12.76 -7.02
N ASN A 51 -1.78 12.90 -5.73
CA ASN A 51 -1.60 14.15 -4.99
C ASN A 51 -0.14 14.51 -4.74
N VAL A 52 0.74 13.51 -4.61
CA VAL A 52 2.19 13.72 -4.38
C VAL A 52 3.01 13.67 -5.66
N ALA A 53 2.36 13.62 -6.83
CA ALA A 53 3.05 13.66 -8.11
C ALA A 53 3.85 14.96 -8.22
N GLY A 54 5.14 14.87 -8.54
CA GLY A 54 6.04 16.03 -8.63
C GLY A 54 6.60 16.52 -7.29
N VAL A 55 6.37 15.81 -6.18
CA VAL A 55 7.02 16.13 -4.89
C VAL A 55 8.54 16.05 -4.99
N PHE A 56 9.05 15.07 -5.75
CA PHE A 56 10.46 14.95 -6.10
C PHE A 56 10.82 15.90 -7.23
N ASN A 57 11.06 17.17 -6.89
CA ASN A 57 11.55 18.19 -7.82
C ASN A 57 13.00 18.58 -7.48
N ASP A 58 13.73 19.05 -8.48
CA ASP A 58 15.17 19.37 -8.37
C ASP A 58 15.48 20.49 -7.37
N LYS A 59 14.50 21.32 -7.02
CA LYS A 59 14.66 22.39 -6.02
C LYS A 59 14.72 21.83 -4.61
N ASN A 60 13.87 20.85 -4.32
CA ASN A 60 13.78 20.22 -3.00
C ASN A 60 14.64 18.95 -2.88
N TYR A 61 14.93 18.29 -4.01
CA TYR A 61 15.70 17.07 -4.13
C TYR A 61 16.71 17.19 -5.28
N PRO A 62 17.80 17.96 -5.09
CA PRO A 62 18.83 18.15 -6.12
C PRO A 62 19.45 16.83 -6.61
N GLU A 63 19.48 15.80 -5.77
CA GLU A 63 19.92 14.45 -6.10
C GLU A 63 19.09 13.76 -7.18
N PHE A 64 17.90 14.29 -7.49
CA PHE A 64 16.99 13.74 -8.51
C PHE A 64 16.96 14.55 -9.82
N LYS A 65 17.84 15.53 -9.95
CA LYS A 65 17.88 16.45 -11.09
C LYS A 65 18.23 15.79 -12.42
N THR A 66 19.20 14.88 -12.42
CA THR A 66 19.61 14.15 -13.63
C THR A 66 19.69 12.65 -13.38
N THR A 67 19.70 11.85 -14.45
CA THR A 67 19.89 10.41 -14.35
C THR A 67 21.22 10.03 -13.68
N GLU A 68 22.25 10.85 -13.86
CA GLU A 68 23.56 10.65 -13.22
C GLU A 68 23.49 10.97 -11.72
N ASP A 69 22.81 12.05 -11.32
CA ASP A 69 22.61 12.40 -9.91
C ASP A 69 21.84 11.30 -9.17
N ILE A 70 20.78 10.78 -9.81
CA ILE A 70 19.99 9.65 -9.28
C ILE A 70 20.89 8.41 -9.11
N SER A 71 21.71 8.11 -10.12
CA SER A 71 22.61 6.94 -10.10
C SER A 71 23.66 7.06 -8.99
N ASN A 72 24.20 8.25 -8.78
CA ASN A 72 25.16 8.53 -7.70
C ASN A 72 24.50 8.46 -6.33
N TRP A 73 23.29 8.99 -6.18
CA TRP A 73 22.51 8.90 -4.94
C TRP A 73 22.19 7.45 -4.57
N VAL A 74 21.72 6.64 -5.53
CA VAL A 74 21.44 5.20 -5.31
C VAL A 74 22.73 4.45 -4.93
N ARG A 75 23.86 4.78 -5.56
CA ARG A 75 25.15 4.15 -5.25
C ARG A 75 25.56 4.43 -3.80
N LYS A 76 25.50 5.70 -3.38
CA LYS A 76 25.79 6.12 -2.01
C LYS A 76 24.90 5.39 -0.99
N LEU A 77 23.59 5.31 -1.26
CA LEU A 77 22.66 4.57 -0.37
C LEU A 77 23.02 3.09 -0.22
N ARG A 78 23.48 2.44 -1.30
CA ARG A 78 23.92 1.04 -1.25
C ARG A 78 25.22 0.88 -0.45
N GLU A 79 26.17 1.77 -0.64
CA GLU A 79 27.44 1.78 0.11
C GLU A 79 27.22 2.00 1.62
N GLU A 80 26.33 2.92 1.98
CA GLU A 80 25.91 3.15 3.37
C GLU A 80 25.21 1.92 3.96
N SER A 81 24.34 1.26 3.18
CA SER A 81 23.68 0.03 3.59
C SER A 81 24.67 -1.12 3.82
N GLU A 82 25.65 -1.29 2.92
CA GLU A 82 26.70 -2.30 3.07
C GLU A 82 27.61 -2.02 4.26
N THR A 83 27.97 -0.76 4.49
CA THR A 83 28.75 -0.36 5.68
C THR A 83 28.01 -0.74 6.95
N ARG A 84 26.73 -0.38 7.05
CA ARG A 84 25.89 -0.71 8.21
C ARG A 84 25.70 -2.21 8.38
N ARG A 85 25.57 -2.97 7.28
CA ARG A 85 25.51 -4.44 7.31
C ARG A 85 26.79 -5.02 7.90
N ARG A 86 27.96 -4.55 7.47
CA ARG A 86 29.27 -4.99 8.00
C ARG A 86 29.42 -4.68 9.49
N GLU A 87 29.01 -3.48 9.92
CA GLU A 87 29.05 -3.08 11.32
C GLU A 87 28.16 -3.98 12.21
N LEU A 88 26.98 -4.36 11.72
CA LEU A 88 26.01 -5.16 12.49
C LEU A 88 26.32 -6.65 12.48
N PHE A 89 26.85 -7.18 11.38
CA PHE A 89 26.93 -8.63 11.15
C PHE A 89 28.34 -9.17 10.93
N GLY A 90 29.36 -8.32 10.84
CA GLY A 90 30.76 -8.74 10.96
C GLY A 90 31.24 -9.81 9.97
N GLU A 91 30.79 -9.75 8.70
CA GLU A 91 31.44 -10.42 7.56
C GLU A 91 31.93 -9.39 6.54
#